data_AF-A0A8I2YZM6-F1
#
_entry.id   AF-A0A8I2YZM6-F1
#
_cell.length_a   1.000
_cell.length_b   1.000
_cell.length_c   1.000
_cell.angle_alpha   90.00
_cell.angle_beta   90.00
_cell.angle_gamma   90.00
#
_symmetry.space_group_name_H-M   'P 1'
#
loop_
_entity.id
_entity.type
_entity.pdbx_description
1 polymer ?
#
loop_
_entity_poly.entity_id
_entity_poly.type
_entity_poly.pdbx_seq_one_letter_code
_entity_poly.pdbx_strand_id
1 'polypeptide(L)'
;MPAILDAIFQGQGDYSLIGRVGRTPALSSRSECRRVASQHYTPSALIVISPDRRPALLSILRSLLVTYSNLTGAILAPPPPPYSTVPPEWQRHVEWITVLAQNLMAAANDLRPVQARGNLESMMQRQLQLRREETASIHTKCDELEARLSELRATALDNASHHTASEASQQGQPTPPAVTIEDVLRWAEQPT
;
A
#
# COMPACT_ATOMS: atom_id res chain seq x y z
N MET A 1 -9.49 -5.66 41.00
CA MET A 1 -9.99 -5.96 39.65
C MET A 1 -9.82 -4.74 38.72
N PRO A 2 -8.57 -4.39 38.37
CA PRO A 2 -8.33 -3.86 37.02
C PRO A 2 -7.02 -4.44 36.44
N ALA A 3 -7.14 -5.39 35.51
CA ALA A 3 -5.97 -5.95 34.80
C ALA A 3 -6.32 -6.53 33.42
N ILE A 4 -7.39 -6.04 32.76
CA ILE A 4 -7.88 -6.62 31.49
C ILE A 4 -7.83 -5.64 30.31
N LEU A 5 -7.45 -4.37 30.51
CA LEU A 5 -7.51 -3.36 29.44
C LEU A 5 -6.17 -2.98 28.77
N ASP A 6 -5.03 -3.49 29.22
CA ASP A 6 -3.72 -3.15 28.61
C ASP A 6 -3.25 -4.10 27.49
N ALA A 7 -4.01 -5.17 27.18
CA ALA A 7 -3.56 -6.18 26.21
C ALA A 7 -3.95 -5.91 24.73
N ILE A 8 -4.52 -4.74 24.40
CA ILE A 8 -5.01 -4.45 23.03
C ILE A 8 -4.06 -3.55 22.21
N PHE A 9 -3.00 -2.99 22.80
CA PHE A 9 -2.11 -2.05 22.10
C PHE A 9 -0.61 -2.37 22.18
N GLN A 10 -0.26 -3.66 22.13
CA GLN A 10 1.11 -4.13 21.88
C GLN A 10 1.13 -5.13 20.73
N GLY A 11 0.74 -4.65 19.54
CA GLY A 11 1.14 -5.27 18.29
C GLY A 11 2.61 -4.96 18.01
N GLN A 12 3.53 -5.68 18.65
CA GLN A 12 4.90 -5.80 18.14
C GLN A 12 4.81 -6.54 16.80
N GLY A 13 4.93 -5.76 15.72
CA GLY A 13 5.10 -6.29 14.39
C GLY A 13 6.51 -6.84 14.23
N ASP A 14 6.67 -8.13 14.53
CA ASP A 14 7.76 -8.94 13.96
C ASP A 14 7.51 -9.10 12.45
N TYR A 15 7.89 -8.07 11.68
CA TYR A 15 8.02 -8.18 10.23
C TYR A 15 9.35 -8.86 9.90
N SER A 16 9.51 -10.11 10.32
CA SER A 16 10.65 -10.93 9.94
C SER A 16 10.25 -11.83 8.76
N LEU A 17 10.83 -11.52 7.60
CA LEU A 17 11.16 -12.46 6.52
C LEU A 17 10.02 -13.29 5.91
N ILE A 18 9.28 -12.68 4.97
CA ILE A 18 8.75 -13.41 3.80
C ILE A 18 9.33 -12.76 2.53
N GLY A 19 10.66 -12.86 2.42
CA GLY A 19 11.41 -12.57 1.21
C GLY A 19 11.74 -13.85 0.46
N ARG A 20 10.74 -14.60 -0.02
CA ARG A 20 10.98 -15.60 -1.08
C ARG A 20 10.94 -14.87 -2.41
N VAL A 21 12.12 -14.47 -2.86
CA VAL A 21 12.38 -14.10 -4.25
C VAL A 21 12.01 -15.32 -5.11
N GLY A 22 10.82 -15.30 -5.68
CA GLY A 22 10.45 -16.22 -6.74
C GLY A 22 11.40 -15.97 -7.91
N ARG A 23 12.28 -16.94 -8.17
CA ARG A 23 13.06 -17.04 -9.41
C ARG A 23 12.08 -16.95 -10.59
N THR A 24 12.07 -15.82 -11.28
CA THR A 24 11.44 -15.72 -12.59
C THR A 24 12.28 -16.53 -13.58
N PRO A 25 11.72 -17.51 -14.31
CA PRO A 25 12.42 -18.11 -15.43
C PRO A 25 12.65 -17.03 -16.51
N ALA A 26 13.84 -17.05 -17.10
CA ALA A 26 14.23 -16.15 -18.18
C ALA A 26 13.27 -16.32 -19.38
N LEU A 27 12.39 -15.33 -19.57
CA LEU A 27 11.52 -15.24 -20.74
C LEU A 27 12.30 -14.65 -21.91
N SER A 28 12.89 -15.54 -22.71
CA SER A 28 13.49 -15.24 -24.00
C SER A 28 12.42 -15.10 -25.08
N SER A 29 11.59 -14.03 -25.03
CA SER A 29 10.93 -13.47 -26.22
C SER A 29 10.12 -12.21 -25.87
N ARG A 30 10.42 -11.08 -26.53
CA ARG A 30 9.66 -9.82 -26.39
C ARG A 30 8.17 -9.94 -26.79
N SER A 31 7.78 -10.98 -27.53
CA SER A 31 6.40 -11.16 -27.99
C SER A 31 5.47 -11.88 -27.00
N GLU A 32 6.00 -12.57 -25.97
CA GLU A 32 5.19 -13.27 -24.97
C GLU A 32 4.72 -12.36 -23.82
N CYS A 33 5.47 -11.29 -23.52
CA CYS A 33 5.08 -10.32 -22.50
C CYS A 33 3.75 -9.60 -22.83
N ARG A 34 3.38 -9.52 -24.11
CA ARG A 34 2.11 -8.91 -24.54
C ARG A 34 0.90 -9.83 -24.43
N ARG A 35 1.08 -11.16 -24.38
CA ARG A 35 -0.04 -12.12 -24.33
C ARG A 35 -0.44 -12.52 -22.91
N VAL A 36 0.51 -12.61 -21.97
CA VAL A 36 0.20 -13.02 -20.59
C VAL A 36 -0.55 -11.93 -19.80
N ALA A 37 -0.45 -10.67 -20.21
CA ALA A 37 -1.14 -9.55 -19.54
C ALA A 37 -2.66 -9.48 -19.80
N SER A 38 -3.23 -10.29 -20.71
CA SER A 38 -4.62 -10.13 -21.16
C SER A 38 -5.61 -11.21 -20.67
N GLN A 39 -5.20 -12.20 -19.87
CA GLN A 39 -6.06 -13.37 -19.60
C GLN A 39 -6.65 -13.51 -18.19
N HIS A 40 -6.32 -12.65 -17.21
CA HIS A 40 -6.82 -12.84 -15.83
C HIS A 40 -7.38 -11.60 -15.12
N TYR A 41 -7.79 -10.55 -15.85
CA TYR A 41 -8.58 -9.48 -15.24
C TYR A 41 -10.00 -9.50 -15.77
N THR A 42 -10.85 -10.32 -15.15
CA THR A 42 -12.31 -10.15 -15.23
C THR A 42 -12.72 -9.26 -14.06
N PRO A 43 -12.96 -7.94 -14.23
CA PRO A 43 -13.60 -7.13 -13.22
C PRO A 43 -15.10 -7.35 -13.39
N SER A 44 -15.63 -8.46 -12.86
CA SER A 44 -17.08 -8.65 -12.86
C SER A 44 -17.54 -9.40 -11.63
N ALA A 45 -18.54 -8.77 -11.01
CA ALA A 45 -19.52 -9.37 -10.12
C ALA A 45 -19.00 -9.80 -8.74
N LEU A 46 -18.80 -8.80 -7.87
CA LEU A 46 -19.43 -8.74 -6.55
C LEU A 46 -19.20 -7.33 -6.00
N ILE A 47 -19.78 -6.33 -6.67
CA ILE A 47 -20.11 -5.08 -5.98
C ILE A 47 -21.18 -5.46 -4.96
N VAL A 48 -20.74 -5.96 -3.80
CA VAL A 48 -21.54 -5.94 -2.60
C VAL A 48 -21.75 -4.46 -2.35
N ILE A 49 -22.86 -3.91 -2.83
CA ILE A 49 -23.36 -2.61 -2.41
C ILE A 49 -23.63 -2.80 -0.92
N SER A 50 -22.62 -2.53 -0.10
CA SER A 50 -22.80 -2.56 1.34
C SER A 50 -23.86 -1.50 1.62
N PRO A 51 -25.03 -1.87 2.15
CA PRO A 51 -26.11 -0.91 2.36
C PRO A 51 -25.58 0.23 3.21
N ASP A 52 -25.92 1.48 2.87
CA ASP A 52 -25.53 2.63 3.68
C ASP A 52 -26.08 2.43 5.10
N ARG A 53 -25.16 2.28 6.06
CA ARG A 53 -25.48 2.00 7.47
C ARG A 53 -25.57 3.26 8.32
N ARG A 54 -25.23 4.42 7.74
CA ARG A 54 -25.37 5.73 8.37
C ARG A 54 -26.77 5.98 8.93
N PRO A 55 -27.89 5.74 8.23
CA PRO A 55 -29.23 5.98 8.79
C PRO A 55 -29.53 5.10 10.00
N ALA A 56 -29.07 3.84 10.01
CA ALA A 56 -29.25 2.93 11.14
C ALA A 56 -28.46 3.38 12.37
N LEU A 57 -27.18 3.76 12.19
CA LEU A 57 -26.34 4.29 13.28
C LEU A 57 -26.91 5.58 13.88
N LEU A 58 -27.37 6.50 13.02
CA LEU A 58 -28.00 7.75 13.46
C LEU A 58 -29.32 7.49 14.20
N SER A 59 -30.09 6.49 13.80
CA SER A 59 -31.30 6.06 14.52
C SER A 59 -30.98 5.56 15.93
N ILE A 60 -29.95 4.71 16.07
CA ILE A 60 -29.50 4.20 17.38
C ILE A 60 -29.03 5.35 18.27
N LEU A 61 -28.22 6.28 17.74
CA LEU A 61 -27.73 7.44 18.50
C LEU A 61 -28.87 8.35 18.99
N ARG A 62 -29.86 8.63 18.13
CA ARG A 62 -31.05 9.41 18.53
C ARG A 62 -31.83 8.70 19.63
N SER A 63 -32.04 7.39 19.47
CA SER A 63 -32.74 6.57 20.47
C SER A 63 -32.00 6.55 21.81
N LEU A 64 -30.66 6.47 21.78
CA LEU A 64 -29.83 6.49 22.97
C LEU A 64 -29.91 7.84 23.69
N LEU A 65 -29.85 8.96 22.96
CA LEU A 65 -29.99 10.30 23.53
C LEU A 65 -31.35 10.52 24.19
N VAL A 66 -32.44 10.11 23.54
CA VAL A 66 -33.79 10.19 24.11
C VAL A 66 -33.94 9.32 25.34
N THR A 67 -33.41 8.09 25.31
CA THR A 67 -33.46 7.19 26.47
C THR A 67 -32.64 7.75 27.63
N TYR A 68 -31.49 8.37 27.35
CA TYR A 68 -30.68 9.02 28.37
C TYR A 68 -31.37 10.23 29.01
N SER A 69 -32.07 11.06 28.22
CA SER A 69 -32.87 12.16 28.80
C SER A 69 -34.04 11.65 29.64
N ASN A 70 -34.64 10.51 29.28
CA ASN A 70 -35.69 9.89 30.09
C ASN A 70 -35.12 9.27 31.37
N LEU A 71 -33.93 8.69 31.30
CA LEU A 71 -33.20 8.18 32.47
C LEU A 71 -32.92 9.29 33.48
N THR A 72 -32.40 10.44 33.04
CA THR A 72 -32.15 11.56 33.94
C THR A 72 -33.43 12.08 34.58
N GLY A 73 -34.53 12.12 33.81
CA GLY A 73 -35.87 12.39 34.35
C GLY A 73 -36.31 11.38 35.42
N ALA A 74 -36.12 10.08 35.16
CA ALA A 74 -36.49 9.00 36.08
C ALA A 74 -35.65 8.97 37.37
N ILE A 75 -34.37 9.36 37.30
CA ILE A 75 -33.48 9.44 38.48
C ILE A 75 -33.83 10.65 39.35
N LEU A 76 -34.29 11.74 38.74
CA LEU A 76 -34.72 12.95 39.45
C LEU A 76 -36.17 12.87 39.96
N ALA A 77 -36.93 11.86 39.54
CA ALA A 77 -38.28 11.62 40.02
C ALA A 77 -38.26 11.19 41.50
N PRO A 78 -39.32 11.53 42.28
CA PRO A 78 -39.41 11.13 43.67
C PRO A 78 -39.35 9.60 43.81
N PRO A 79 -38.66 9.08 44.84
CA PRO A 79 -38.46 7.64 45.00
C PRO A 79 -39.81 6.93 45.17
N PRO A 80 -39.99 5.73 44.56
CA PRO A 80 -41.21 4.97 44.70
C PRO A 80 -41.45 4.59 46.18
N PRO A 81 -42.71 4.49 46.61
CA PRO A 81 -43.04 4.13 47.99
C PRO A 81 -42.48 2.76 48.36
N PRO A 82 -42.08 2.53 49.62
CA PRO A 82 -41.31 1.36 50.06
C PRO A 82 -42.07 0.02 49.95
N TYR A 83 -43.37 0.07 49.62
CA TYR A 83 -44.24 -1.10 49.45
C TYR A 83 -44.45 -1.47 47.97
N SER A 84 -43.88 -0.69 47.03
CA SER A 84 -44.02 -0.95 45.60
C SER A 84 -43.17 -2.16 45.21
N THR A 85 -43.81 -3.18 44.66
CA THR A 85 -43.15 -4.35 44.06
C THR A 85 -42.69 -4.11 42.62
N VAL A 86 -43.01 -2.94 42.06
CA VAL A 86 -42.66 -2.58 40.68
C VAL A 86 -41.20 -2.15 40.61
N PRO A 87 -40.38 -2.73 39.71
CA PRO A 87 -39.01 -2.30 39.48
C PRO A 87 -38.95 -0.81 39.13
N PRO A 88 -37.94 -0.09 39.61
CA PRO A 88 -37.85 1.35 39.37
C PRO A 88 -37.61 1.64 37.90
N GLU A 89 -38.23 2.71 37.38
CA GLU A 89 -38.23 3.01 35.95
C GLU A 89 -36.84 3.22 35.36
N TRP A 90 -35.91 3.79 36.14
CA TRP A 90 -34.52 4.00 35.72
C TRP A 90 -33.85 2.68 35.31
N GLN A 91 -34.19 1.56 35.94
CA GLN A 91 -33.59 0.26 35.64
C GLN A 91 -33.91 -0.16 34.21
N ARG A 92 -35.17 0.01 33.78
CA ARG A 92 -35.61 -0.26 32.40
C ARG A 92 -34.85 0.60 31.40
N HIS A 93 -34.63 1.88 31.71
CA HIS A 93 -33.88 2.79 30.82
C HIS A 93 -32.41 2.36 30.68
N VAL A 94 -31.77 1.89 31.76
CA VAL A 94 -30.39 1.36 31.72
C VAL A 94 -30.29 0.08 30.88
N GLU A 95 -31.26 -0.83 31.03
CA GLU A 95 -31.34 -2.04 30.21
C GLU A 95 -31.45 -1.70 28.72
N TRP A 96 -32.30 -0.72 28.38
CA TRP A 96 -32.46 -0.25 27.01
C TRP A 96 -31.18 0.38 26.44
N ILE A 97 -30.49 1.22 27.22
CA ILE A 97 -29.21 1.81 26.84
C ILE A 97 -28.17 0.72 26.57
N THR A 98 -28.15 -0.34 27.38
CA THR A 98 -27.22 -1.46 27.22
C THR A 98 -27.43 -2.18 25.89
N VAL A 99 -28.69 -2.46 25.53
CA VAL A 99 -29.05 -3.08 24.24
C VAL A 99 -28.68 -2.15 23.06
N LEU A 100 -28.96 -0.84 23.18
CA LEU A 100 -28.60 0.14 22.15
C LEU A 100 -27.07 0.23 21.95
N ALA A 101 -26.29 0.18 23.03
CA ALA A 101 -24.83 0.19 22.97
C ALA A 101 -24.27 -1.07 22.29
N GLN A 102 -24.83 -2.24 22.57
CA GLN A 102 -24.47 -3.50 21.91
C GLN A 102 -24.80 -3.45 20.41
N ASN A 103 -25.99 -2.94 20.05
CA ASN A 103 -26.39 -2.76 18.66
C ASN A 103 -25.46 -1.79 17.91
N LEU A 104 -25.05 -0.70 18.56
CA LEU A 104 -24.08 0.24 18.01
C LEU A 104 -22.72 -0.43 17.75
N MET A 105 -22.22 -1.20 18.70
CA MET A 105 -20.96 -1.92 18.59
C MET A 105 -21.01 -2.96 17.47
N ALA A 106 -22.09 -3.73 17.36
CA ALA A 106 -22.30 -4.70 16.29
C ALA A 106 -22.32 -4.00 14.91
N ALA A 107 -23.10 -2.92 14.77
CA ALA A 107 -23.16 -2.15 13.54
C ALA A 107 -21.81 -1.49 13.16
N ALA A 108 -21.01 -1.09 14.15
CA ALA A 108 -19.65 -0.59 13.92
C ALA A 108 -18.69 -1.71 13.48
N ASN A 109 -18.81 -2.91 14.05
CA ASN A 109 -18.00 -4.05 13.63
C ASN A 109 -18.29 -4.48 12.18
N ASP A 110 -19.53 -4.33 11.72
CA ASP A 110 -19.92 -4.57 10.33
C ASP A 110 -19.25 -3.60 9.33
N LEU A 111 -18.69 -2.47 9.78
CA LEU A 111 -17.93 -1.54 8.93
C LEU A 111 -16.49 -1.98 8.69
N ARG A 112 -15.94 -2.94 9.47
CA ARG A 112 -14.55 -3.39 9.34
C ARG A 112 -14.20 -3.93 7.94
N PRO A 113 -15.05 -4.75 7.28
CA PRO A 113 -14.75 -5.22 5.93
C PRO A 113 -14.70 -4.10 4.89
N VAL A 114 -15.54 -3.07 5.04
CA VAL A 114 -15.57 -1.91 4.12
C VAL A 114 -14.31 -1.07 4.30
N GLN A 115 -13.90 -0.82 5.55
CA GLN A 115 -12.65 -0.12 5.85
C GLN A 115 -11.41 -0.87 5.33
N ALA A 116 -11.36 -2.19 5.51
CA ALA A 116 -10.26 -3.01 5.03
C ALA A 116 -10.11 -2.93 3.50
N ARG A 117 -11.24 -2.95 2.76
CA ARG A 117 -11.24 -2.77 1.31
C ARG A 117 -10.72 -1.38 0.91
N GLY A 118 -11.25 -0.32 1.51
CA GLY A 118 -10.79 1.05 1.21
C GLY A 118 -9.30 1.25 1.49
N ASN A 119 -8.79 0.67 2.58
CA ASN A 119 -7.37 0.73 2.90
C ASN A 119 -6.51 -0.03 1.86
N LEU A 120 -6.93 -1.23 1.47
CA LEU A 120 -6.22 -2.04 0.47
C LEU A 120 -6.22 -1.36 -0.90
N GLU A 121 -7.36 -0.80 -1.32
CA GLU A 121 -7.48 -0.03 -2.57
C GLU A 121 -6.52 1.17 -2.57
N SER A 122 -6.49 1.95 -1.49
CA SER A 122 -5.56 3.07 -1.33
C SER A 122 -4.09 2.62 -1.38
N MET A 123 -3.76 1.50 -0.72
CA MET A 123 -2.41 0.93 -0.73
C MET A 123 -2.00 0.50 -2.14
N MET A 124 -2.87 -0.23 -2.84
CA MET A 124 -2.61 -0.71 -4.21
C MET A 124 -2.47 0.45 -5.20
N GLN A 125 -3.31 1.48 -5.08
CA GLN A 125 -3.19 2.69 -5.89
C GLN A 125 -1.83 3.36 -5.66
N ARG A 126 -1.38 3.47 -4.41
CA ARG A 126 -0.06 4.02 -4.10
C ARG A 126 1.07 3.19 -4.67
N GLN A 127 0.99 1.86 -4.61
CA GLN A 127 2.00 0.97 -5.19
C GLN A 127 2.08 1.11 -6.71
N LEU A 128 0.93 1.19 -7.39
CA LEU A 128 0.90 1.41 -8.84
C LEU A 128 1.51 2.77 -9.21
N GLN A 129 1.21 3.80 -8.43
CA GLN A 129 1.79 5.12 -8.61
C GLN A 129 3.32 5.08 -8.50
N LEU A 130 3.85 4.44 -7.46
CA LEU A 130 5.30 4.29 -7.27
C LEU A 130 5.95 3.54 -8.44
N ARG A 131 5.37 2.43 -8.89
CA ARG A 131 5.93 1.69 -10.04
C ARG A 131 5.93 2.50 -11.33
N ARG A 132 4.93 3.35 -11.55
CA ARG A 132 4.89 4.28 -12.70
C ARG A 132 5.99 5.32 -12.60
N GLU A 133 6.18 5.91 -11.42
CA GLU A 133 7.24 6.89 -11.14
C GLU A 133 8.64 6.26 -11.31
N GLU A 134 8.85 5.05 -10.81
CA GLU A 134 10.09 4.29 -10.99
C GLU A 134 10.36 4.01 -12.49
N THR A 135 9.35 3.54 -13.22
CA THR A 135 9.49 3.26 -14.65
C THR A 135 9.78 4.54 -15.44
N ALA A 136 9.10 5.64 -15.12
CA ALA A 136 9.38 6.94 -15.73
C ALA A 136 10.80 7.42 -15.43
N SER A 137 11.28 7.27 -14.20
CA SER A 137 12.65 7.62 -13.79
C SER A 137 13.70 6.79 -14.54
N ILE A 138 13.45 5.49 -14.73
CA ILE A 138 14.33 4.62 -15.52
C ILE A 138 14.38 5.10 -16.98
N HIS A 139 13.22 5.41 -17.58
CA HIS A 139 13.17 5.93 -18.95
C HIS A 139 13.96 7.24 -19.10
N THR A 140 13.76 8.20 -18.19
CA THR A 140 14.51 9.46 -18.21
C THR A 140 16.03 9.22 -18.14
N LYS A 141 16.49 8.26 -17.32
CA LYS A 141 17.92 7.92 -17.25
C LYS A 141 18.43 7.22 -18.50
N CYS A 142 17.63 6.34 -19.12
CA CYS A 142 17.99 5.72 -20.40
C CYS A 142 18.14 6.78 -21.49
N ASP A 143 17.21 7.73 -21.57
CA ASP A 143 17.27 8.84 -22.53
C ASP A 143 18.52 9.71 -22.31
N GLU A 144 18.87 10.00 -21.05
CA GLU A 144 20.11 10.72 -20.71
C GLU A 144 21.37 9.95 -21.14
N LEU A 145 21.40 8.63 -20.91
CA LEU A 145 22.52 7.78 -21.31
C LEU A 145 22.65 7.66 -22.83
N GLU A 146 21.54 7.53 -23.55
CA GLU A 146 21.52 7.50 -25.01
C GLU A 146 22.03 8.82 -25.59
N ALA A 147 21.62 9.95 -25.02
CA ALA A 147 22.12 11.26 -25.41
C ALA A 147 23.65 11.36 -25.23
N ARG A 148 24.18 10.99 -24.05
CA ARG A 148 25.63 11.00 -23.79
C ARG A 148 26.41 10.05 -24.69
N LEU A 149 25.89 8.86 -24.96
CA LEU A 149 26.53 7.92 -25.88
C LEU A 149 26.58 8.44 -27.32
N SER A 150 25.54 9.15 -27.76
CA SER A 150 25.51 9.77 -29.08
C SER A 150 26.54 10.90 -29.20
N GLU A 151 26.71 11.72 -28.16
CA GLU A 151 27.72 12.78 -28.09
C GLU A 151 29.15 12.20 -28.12
N LEU A 152 29.41 11.14 -27.35
CA LEU A 152 30.71 10.46 -27.37
C LEU A 152 31.01 9.83 -28.73
N ARG A 153 30.01 9.27 -29.41
CA ARG A 153 30.17 8.76 -30.77
C ARG A 153 30.49 9.87 -31.77
N ALA A 154 29.83 11.02 -31.66
CA ALA A 154 30.11 12.18 -32.51
C ALA A 154 31.55 12.67 -32.31
N THR A 155 31.97 12.88 -31.05
CA THR A 155 33.34 13.32 -30.73
C THR A 155 34.41 12.30 -31.15
N ALA A 156 34.14 11.00 -31.03
CA ALA A 156 35.05 9.95 -31.50
C ALA A 156 35.20 9.94 -33.03
N LEU A 157 34.11 10.14 -33.78
CA LEU A 157 34.15 10.27 -35.24
C LEU A 157 34.93 11.51 -35.67
N ASP A 158 34.72 12.66 -35.00
CA ASP A 158 35.47 13.89 -35.25
C ASP A 158 36.97 13.67 -35.01
N ASN A 159 37.35 13.05 -33.89
CA ASN A 159 38.75 12.75 -33.57
C ASN A 159 39.41 11.78 -34.57
N ALA A 160 38.68 10.77 -35.05
CA ALA A 160 39.18 9.83 -36.06
C ALA A 160 39.44 10.51 -37.42
N SER A 161 38.62 11.50 -37.78
CA SER A 161 38.82 12.30 -38.99
C SER A 161 40.09 13.18 -38.90
N HIS A 162 40.44 13.66 -37.71
CA HIS A 162 41.66 14.44 -37.50
C HIS A 162 42.95 13.60 -37.50
N HIS A 163 42.92 12.35 -37.02
CA HIS A 163 44.10 11.47 -37.03
C HIS A 163 44.50 10.99 -38.43
N THR A 164 43.52 10.68 -39.29
CA THR A 164 43.78 10.22 -40.67
C THR A 164 44.44 11.27 -41.56
N ALA A 165 44.33 12.56 -41.24
CA ALA A 165 45.03 13.63 -41.95
C ALA A 165 46.50 13.82 -41.50
N SER A 166 46.88 13.33 -40.31
CA SER A 166 48.22 13.52 -39.73
C SER A 166 49.14 12.28 -39.86
N GLU A 167 48.59 11.09 -40.12
CA GLU A 167 49.35 9.82 -40.16
C GLU A 167 50.01 9.48 -41.53
N ALA A 168 50.01 10.40 -42.50
CA ALA A 168 50.78 10.20 -43.74
C ALA A 168 52.31 10.32 -43.54
N SER A 169 52.81 10.53 -42.32
CA SER A 169 54.25 10.65 -42.04
C SER A 169 54.62 10.21 -40.63
N GLN A 170 54.58 8.91 -40.30
CA GLN A 170 55.55 8.28 -39.39
C GLN A 170 55.30 6.78 -39.22
N GLN A 171 56.24 6.00 -39.75
CA GLN A 171 56.33 4.56 -39.65
C GLN A 171 57.19 4.24 -38.41
N GLY A 172 56.57 3.77 -37.33
CA GLY A 172 57.30 3.23 -36.17
C GLY A 172 56.55 3.25 -34.85
N GLN A 173 56.20 2.04 -34.36
CA GLN A 173 56.03 1.66 -32.95
C GLN A 173 54.66 1.93 -32.28
N PRO A 174 54.41 1.36 -31.09
CA PRO A 174 54.11 -0.04 -30.77
C PRO A 174 52.60 -0.25 -30.49
N THR A 175 52.11 -1.46 -30.73
CA THR A 175 50.73 -1.90 -30.47
C THR A 175 50.32 -1.70 -29.00
N PRO A 176 49.19 -1.03 -28.71
CA PRO A 176 48.66 -0.94 -27.36
C PRO A 176 48.20 -2.32 -26.87
N PRO A 177 48.34 -2.64 -25.57
CA PRO A 177 47.92 -3.93 -25.03
C PRO A 177 46.40 -4.07 -25.19
N ALA A 178 45.98 -5.15 -25.84
CA ALA A 178 44.57 -5.49 -25.99
C ALA A 178 43.99 -5.74 -24.59
N VAL A 179 43.06 -4.87 -24.18
CA VAL A 179 42.30 -5.04 -22.93
C VAL A 179 41.46 -6.31 -23.09
N THR A 180 41.80 -7.37 -22.37
CA THR A 180 41.11 -8.65 -22.45
C THR A 180 39.89 -8.67 -21.52
N ILE A 181 38.97 -9.60 -21.79
CA ILE A 181 37.74 -9.78 -21.01
C ILE A 181 38.06 -10.08 -19.53
N GLU A 182 39.20 -10.74 -19.26
CA GLU A 182 39.72 -10.98 -17.93
C GLU A 182 39.98 -9.70 -17.12
N ASP A 183 40.46 -8.61 -17.75
CA ASP A 183 40.69 -7.34 -17.04
C ASP A 183 39.39 -6.69 -16.59
N VAL A 184 38.32 -6.84 -17.38
CA VAL A 184 36.98 -6.34 -17.05
C VAL A 184 36.34 -7.15 -15.92
N LEU A 185 36.51 -8.47 -15.93
CA LEU A 185 36.03 -9.35 -14.86
C LEU A 185 36.74 -9.09 -13.53
N ARG A 186 38.06 -8.85 -13.58
CA ARG A 186 38.87 -8.53 -12.39
C ARG A 186 38.46 -7.21 -11.72
N TRP A 187 37.97 -6.24 -12.48
CA TRP A 187 37.42 -4.99 -11.94
C TRP A 187 36.06 -5.20 -11.25
N ALA A 188 35.23 -6.11 -11.76
CA ALA A 188 33.91 -6.39 -11.20
C ALA A 188 33.94 -7.14 -9.86
N GLU A 189 35.05 -7.84 -9.56
CA GLU A 189 35.22 -8.62 -8.34
C GLU A 189 35.80 -7.84 -7.15
N GLN A 190 36.13 -6.55 -7.31
CA GLN A 190 36.55 -5.72 -6.17
C GLN A 190 35.32 -5.19 -5.42
N PRO A 191 35.03 -5.68 -4.19
CA PRO A 191 33.95 -5.16 -3.39
C PRO A 191 34.32 -3.76 -2.87
N THR A 192 33.46 -2.78 -3.16
CA THR A 192 33.41 -1.47 -2.48
C THR A 192 32.71 -1.59 -1.14
#